data_AF-A0A1L9GUK5-F1
#
_entry.id   AF-A0A1L9GUK5-F1
#
_cell.length_a   1.000
_cell.length_b   1.000
_cell.length_c   1.000
_cell.angle_alpha   90.00
_cell.angle_beta   90.00
_cell.angle_gamma   90.00
#
_symmetry.space_group_name_H-M   'P 1'
#
loop_
_entity.id
_entity.type
_entity.pdbx_description
1 polymer ?
#
loop_
_entity_poly.entity_id
_entity_poly.type
_entity_poly.pdbx_seq_one_letter_code
_entity_poly.pdbx_strand_id
1 'polypeptide(L)'
;MGVTRLEFLLNKLRARTASSTEIKEFLDIIQANAPYSLNSYILASGFSSYGELLKHLQEKGSQEDREKAAIGGLIIVGLAVLAALLKKE
;
A
#
# COMPACT_ATOMS: atom_id res chain seq x y z
N MET A 1 -13.57 -8.31 -10.30
CA MET A 1 -13.70 -8.37 -8.83
C MET A 1 -12.50 -7.80 -8.07
N GLY A 2 -11.25 -7.92 -8.55
CA GLY A 2 -10.07 -7.38 -7.82
C GLY A 2 -9.95 -5.86 -7.80
N VAL A 3 -10.39 -5.17 -8.87
CA VAL A 3 -10.36 -3.70 -9.01
C VAL A 3 -11.18 -3.00 -7.92
N THR A 4 -12.42 -3.43 -7.72
CA THR A 4 -13.36 -2.84 -6.75
C THR A 4 -12.86 -2.96 -5.30
N ARG A 5 -12.14 -4.04 -4.98
CA ARG A 5 -11.56 -4.24 -3.65
C ARG A 5 -10.34 -3.35 -3.42
N LEU A 6 -9.49 -3.19 -4.43
CA LEU A 6 -8.35 -2.28 -4.38
C LEU A 6 -8.80 -0.83 -4.18
N GLU A 7 -9.84 -0.38 -4.90
CA GLU A 7 -10.44 0.95 -4.74
C GLU A 7 -10.95 1.19 -3.31
N PHE A 8 -11.66 0.21 -2.76
CA PHE A 8 -12.17 0.28 -1.39
C PHE A 8 -11.04 0.42 -0.35
N LEU A 9 -10.01 -0.42 -0.45
CA LEU A 9 -8.86 -0.39 0.46
C LEU A 9 -8.05 0.90 0.32
N LEU A 10 -7.89 1.40 -0.91
CA LEU A 10 -7.24 2.68 -1.19
C LEU A 10 -7.98 3.84 -0.52
N ASN A 11 -9.31 3.86 -0.58
CA ASN A 11 -10.13 4.88 0.09
C ASN A 11 -10.00 4.80 1.61
N LYS A 12 -9.94 3.61 2.20
CA LYS A 12 -9.69 3.44 3.64
C LYS A 12 -8.31 3.91 4.08
N LEU A 13 -7.28 3.63 3.28
CA LEU A 13 -5.91 4.13 3.52
C LEU A 13 -5.87 5.66 3.47
N ARG A 14 -6.51 6.27 2.47
CA ARG A 14 -6.67 7.73 2.37
C ARG A 14 -7.36 8.33 3.59
N ALA A 15 -8.44 7.70 4.05
CA ALA A 15 -9.17 8.11 5.23
C ALA A 15 -8.46 7.77 6.55
N ARG A 16 -7.33 7.05 6.50
CA ARG A 16 -6.60 6.50 7.67
C ARG A 16 -7.46 5.63 8.59
N THR A 17 -8.49 5.01 8.02
CA THR A 17 -9.41 4.11 8.71
C THR A 17 -9.14 2.63 8.40
N ALA A 18 -8.13 2.36 7.58
CA ALA A 18 -7.70 0.99 7.29
C ALA A 18 -7.17 0.31 8.56
N SER A 19 -7.69 -0.88 8.85
CA SER A 19 -7.17 -1.76 9.89
C SER A 19 -5.86 -2.44 9.45
N SER A 20 -5.09 -2.98 10.40
CA SER A 20 -3.85 -3.73 10.13
C SER A 20 -4.04 -4.88 9.13
N THR A 21 -5.21 -5.54 9.17
CA THR A 21 -5.60 -6.60 8.23
C THR A 21 -5.82 -6.05 6.83
N GLU A 22 -6.48 -4.91 6.71
CA GLU A 22 -6.78 -4.26 5.43
C GLU A 22 -5.52 -3.66 4.79
N ILE A 23 -4.59 -3.15 5.59
CA ILE A 23 -3.27 -2.71 5.12
C ILE A 23 -2.52 -3.91 4.53
N LYS A 24 -2.50 -5.04 5.23
CA LYS A 24 -1.87 -6.26 4.73
C LYS A 24 -2.51 -6.72 3.42
N GLU A 25 -3.84 -6.76 3.36
CA GLU A 25 -4.57 -7.14 2.16
C GLU A 25 -4.28 -6.22 0.98
N PHE A 26 -4.22 -4.90 1.21
CA PHE A 26 -3.85 -3.93 0.19
C PHE A 26 -2.46 -4.19 -0.37
N LEU A 27 -1.48 -4.41 0.50
CA LEU A 27 -0.12 -4.73 0.09
C LEU A 27 -0.04 -6.07 -0.65
N ASP A 28 -0.82 -7.08 -0.24
CA ASP A 28 -0.90 -8.38 -0.91
C ASP A 28 -1.47 -8.23 -2.34
N ILE A 29 -2.49 -7.38 -2.53
CA ILE A 29 -3.04 -7.08 -3.87
C ILE A 29 -2.00 -6.37 -4.75
N ILE A 30 -1.29 -5.38 -4.22
CA ILE A 30 -0.21 -4.70 -4.97
C ILE A 30 0.89 -5.71 -5.33
N GLN A 31 1.31 -6.55 -4.37
CA GLN A 31 2.33 -7.57 -4.61
C GLN A 31 1.91 -8.54 -5.73
N ALA A 32 0.64 -8.93 -5.78
CA ALA A 32 0.13 -9.86 -6.79
C ALA A 32 0.03 -9.23 -8.19
N ASN A 33 -0.28 -7.93 -8.29
CA ASN A 33 -0.56 -7.27 -9.57
C ASN A 33 0.61 -6.43 -10.11
N ALA A 34 1.46 -5.91 -9.22
CA ALA A 34 2.61 -5.06 -9.54
C ALA A 34 3.77 -5.27 -8.54
N PRO A 35 4.35 -6.48 -8.48
CA PRO A 35 5.42 -6.81 -7.53
C PRO A 35 6.64 -5.90 -7.67
N TYR A 36 6.97 -5.49 -8.91
CA TYR A 36 8.09 -4.58 -9.17
C TYR A 36 7.87 -3.19 -8.57
N SER A 37 6.67 -2.62 -8.73
CA SER A 37 6.35 -1.29 -8.19
C SER A 37 6.39 -1.28 -6.66
N LEU A 38 5.93 -2.36 -6.02
CA LEU A 38 5.99 -2.48 -4.56
C LEU A 38 7.43 -2.63 -4.08
N ASN A 39 8.25 -3.47 -4.70
CA ASN A 39 9.66 -3.62 -4.33
C ASN A 39 10.45 -2.33 -4.54
N SER A 40 10.24 -1.62 -5.66
CA SER A 40 10.87 -0.32 -5.87
C SER A 40 10.48 0.70 -4.80
N TYR A 41 9.21 0.70 -4.38
CA TYR A 41 8.73 1.57 -3.32
C TYR A 41 9.32 1.23 -1.94
N ILE A 42 9.40 -0.06 -1.59
CA ILE A 42 10.03 -0.56 -0.36
C ILE A 42 11.47 -0.02 -0.27
N LEU A 43 12.26 -0.23 -1.32
CA LEU A 43 13.66 0.22 -1.38
C LEU A 43 13.78 1.76 -1.34
N ALA A 44 12.93 2.48 -2.08
CA ALA A 44 12.96 3.94 -2.12
C ALA A 44 12.57 4.58 -0.79
N SER A 45 11.73 3.90 -0.01
CA SER A 45 11.28 4.36 1.32
C SER A 45 12.27 3.99 2.43
N GLY A 46 13.36 3.29 2.10
CA GLY A 46 14.39 2.86 3.06
C GLY A 46 14.03 1.62 3.87
N PHE A 47 12.99 0.87 3.47
CA PHE A 47 12.68 -0.43 4.07
C PHE A 47 13.49 -1.53 3.38
N SER A 48 13.92 -2.52 4.15
CA SER A 48 14.72 -3.65 3.65
C SER A 48 13.84 -4.75 3.05
N SER A 49 12.56 -4.82 3.44
CA SER A 49 11.64 -5.86 3.00
C SER A 49 10.16 -5.48 3.13
N TYR A 50 9.30 -6.25 2.45
CA TYR A 50 7.85 -6.20 2.63
C TYR A 50 7.44 -6.37 4.09
N GLY A 51 8.07 -7.29 4.82
CA GLY A 51 7.74 -7.57 6.22
C GLY A 51 8.06 -6.39 7.12
N GLU A 52 9.15 -5.68 6.85
CA GLU A 52 9.54 -4.46 7.58
C GLU A 52 8.56 -3.31 7.30
N LEU A 53 8.19 -3.10 6.03
CA LEU A 53 7.16 -2.13 5.65
C LEU A 53 5.81 -2.45 6.31
N LEU A 54 5.36 -3.71 6.23
CA LEU A 54 4.10 -4.15 6.83
C LEU A 54 4.10 -3.91 8.34
N LYS A 55 5.18 -4.32 9.02
CA LYS A 55 5.33 -4.11 10.45
C LYS A 55 5.29 -2.62 10.79
N HIS A 56 5.99 -1.78 10.04
CA HIS A 56 5.99 -0.32 10.24
C HIS A 56 4.59 0.29 10.11
N LEU A 57 3.80 -0.12 9.12
CA LEU A 57 2.43 0.37 8.93
C LEU A 57 1.45 -0.15 9.98
N GLN A 58 1.75 -1.31 10.59
CA GLN A 58 0.94 -1.90 11.66
C GLN A 58 1.30 -1.33 13.04
N GLU A 59 2.57 -0.98 13.26
CA GLU A 59 3.07 -0.35 14.49
C GLU A 59 2.71 1.15 14.51
N LYS A 60 1.44 1.44 14.80
CA LYS A 60 0.99 2.79 15.17
C LYS A 60 1.65 3.17 16.49
N GLY A 61 2.68 4.03 16.48
CA GLY A 61 3.27 4.37 17.78
C GLY A 61 4.35 5.43 17.95
N SER A 62 5.08 5.90 16.94
CA SER A 62 6.17 6.87 17.26
C SER A 62 6.65 7.82 16.18
N GLN A 63 6.26 7.66 14.92
CA GLN A 63 6.77 8.50 13.83
C GLN A 63 5.65 8.89 12.87
N GLU A 64 4.77 9.79 13.32
CA GLU A 64 3.60 10.25 12.57
C GLU A 64 3.97 10.77 11.16
N ASP A 65 5.14 11.41 10.99
CA ASP A 65 5.61 11.90 9.70
C ASP A 65 6.07 10.78 8.75
N ARG A 66 6.72 9.73 9.27
CA ARG A 66 7.11 8.56 8.46
C ARG A 66 5.91 7.69 8.11
N GLU A 67 4.96 7.56 9.02
CA GLU A 67 3.69 6.87 8.74
C GLU A 67 2.89 7.62 7.66
N LYS A 68 2.81 8.95 7.75
CA LYS A 68 2.18 9.79 6.71
C LYS A 68 2.88 9.65 5.36
N ALA A 69 4.21 9.70 5.33
CA ALA A 69 4.98 9.53 4.11
C ALA A 69 4.81 8.12 3.52
N ALA A 70 4.78 7.10 4.38
CA ALA A 70 4.59 5.71 3.97
C ALA A 70 3.19 5.50 3.37
N ILE A 71 2.13 5.92 4.06
CA ILE A 71 0.75 5.85 3.55
C ILE A 71 0.61 6.67 2.27
N GLY A 72 1.19 7.86 2.21
CA GLY A 72 1.18 8.72 1.01
C GLY A 72 1.81 8.04 -0.20
N GLY A 73 2.99 7.44 -0.04
CA GLY A 73 3.65 6.67 -1.09
C GLY A 73 2.85 5.45 -1.53
N LEU A 74 2.26 4.72 -0.58
CA LEU A 74 1.41 3.56 -0.85
C LEU A 74 0.15 3.92 -1.63
N ILE A 75 -0.46 5.07 -1.36
CA ILE A 75 -1.61 5.56 -2.14
C ILE A 75 -1.20 5.78 -3.60
N ILE A 76 -0.03 6.36 -3.86
CA ILE A 76 0.46 6.59 -5.22
C ILE A 76 0.69 5.26 -5.95
N VAL A 77 1.35 4.31 -5.29
CA VAL A 77 1.57 2.96 -5.85
C VAL A 77 0.23 2.27 -6.12
N GLY A 78 -0.70 2.31 -5.16
CA GLY A 78 -2.04 1.73 -5.31
C GLY A 78 -2.85 2.34 -6.46
N LEU A 79 -2.77 3.66 -6.66
CA LEU A 79 -3.39 4.35 -7.79
C LEU A 79 -2.80 3.92 -9.13
N ALA A 80 -1.47 3.74 -9.19
CA ALA A 80 -0.80 3.27 -10.40
C ALA A 80 -1.22 1.83 -10.75
N VAL A 81 -1.32 0.95 -9.75
CA VAL A 81 -1.84 -0.42 -9.93
C VAL A 81 -3.29 -0.40 -10.39
N LEU A 82 -4.13 0.39 -9.74
CA LEU A 82 -5.53 0.53 -10.11
C LEU A 82 -5.68 0.98 -11.58
N ALA A 83 -4.95 2.02 -11.98
CA ALA A 83 -4.95 2.50 -13.36
C ALA A 83 -4.44 1.45 -14.36
N ALA A 84 -3.41 0.68 -13.99
CA ALA A 84 -2.88 -0.40 -14.82
C ALA A 84 -3.87 -1.56 -14.97
N LEU A 85 -4.64 -1.87 -13.93
CA LEU A 85 -5.69 -2.88 -13.97
C LEU A 85 -6.89 -2.43 -14.80
N LEU A 86 -7.34 -1.19 -14.63
CA LEU A 86 -8.44 -0.61 -15.41
C LEU A 86 -8.13 -0.55 -16.91
N LYS A 87 -6.86 -0.40 -17.30
CA LYS A 87 -6.45 -0.41 -18.72
C LYS A 87 -6.45 -1.81 -19.35
N LYS A 88 -6.51 -2.87 -18.53
CA LYS A 88 -6.51 -4.27 -18.99
C LYS A 88 -7.92 -4.87 -19.08
N GLU A 89 -8.94 -4.16 -18.62
CA GLU A 89 -10.36 -4.53 -18.77
C GLU A 89 -11.00 -3.96 -20.04
#